data_AF-A0A924ZH44-F1
#
_entry.id   AF-A0A924ZH44-F1
#
_cell.length_a   1.000
_cell.length_b   1.000
_cell.length_c   1.000
_cell.angle_alpha   90.00
_cell.angle_beta   90.00
_cell.angle_gamma   90.00
#
_symmetry.space_group_name_H-M   'P 1'
#
loop_
_entity.id
_entity.type
_entity.pdbx_description
1 polymer ?
#
loop_
_entity_poly.entity_id
_entity_poly.type
_entity_poly.pdbx_seq_one_letter_code
_entity_poly.pdbx_strand_id
1 'polypeptide(L)'
;MTSADDPDASESGELPCVRAGRPAAGHDQQKRDQILSGAHRIFSCMGYDAASMNDITREAGVSKGTIYVYFSSKEDLFEALIERERSALFAGIESALDVPGQTADKLRALAEAIIRVLCSDTVIRAHRIV
;
A
#
# COMPACT_ATOMS: atom_id res chain seq x y z
N MET A 1 -17.56 -45.38 36.67
CA MET A 1 -17.54 -44.04 36.06
C MET A 1 -17.96 -44.23 34.61
N THR A 2 -19.24 -44.57 34.38
CA THR A 2 -20.37 -43.62 34.22
C THR A 2 -20.22 -42.91 32.88
N SER A 3 -20.80 -43.51 31.82
CA SER A 3 -22.09 -43.11 31.21
C SER A 3 -21.89 -41.90 30.29
N ALA A 4 -22.03 -42.09 28.99
CA ALA A 4 -23.28 -41.92 28.22
C ALA A 4 -23.28 -40.49 27.63
N ASP A 5 -23.63 -40.21 26.38
CA ASP A 5 -24.59 -40.84 25.47
C ASP A 5 -24.16 -40.60 24.00
N ASP A 6 -24.49 -41.54 23.12
CA ASP A 6 -24.69 -41.34 21.67
C ASP A 6 -25.98 -40.47 21.44
N PRO A 7 -26.62 -40.49 20.26
CA PRO A 7 -26.47 -39.57 19.14
C PRO A 7 -27.73 -38.69 18.94
N ASP A 8 -27.67 -37.62 18.14
CA ASP A 8 -28.90 -37.19 17.44
C ASP A 8 -28.57 -36.56 16.08
N ALA A 9 -29.00 -37.27 15.05
CA ALA A 9 -29.15 -36.76 13.71
C ALA A 9 -30.53 -36.11 13.62
N SER A 10 -30.56 -34.79 13.45
CA SER A 10 -31.70 -34.14 12.81
C SER A 10 -31.20 -33.32 11.64
N GLU A 11 -31.29 -33.94 10.47
CA GLU A 11 -31.32 -33.25 9.20
C GLU A 11 -32.58 -32.38 9.14
N SER A 12 -32.41 -31.10 8.87
CA SER A 12 -33.44 -30.28 8.25
C SER A 12 -32.73 -29.45 7.19
N GLY A 13 -33.03 -29.80 5.94
CA GLY A 13 -32.40 -29.21 4.77
C GLY A 13 -32.92 -27.81 4.49
N GLU A 14 -31.98 -26.91 4.22
CA GLU A 14 -32.15 -25.77 3.32
C GLU A 14 -30.77 -25.43 2.70
N LEU A 15 -30.64 -25.58 1.38
CA LEU A 15 -29.54 -25.06 0.57
C LEU A 15 -29.84 -23.59 0.20
N PRO A 16 -28.87 -22.80 -0.31
CA PRO A 16 -27.68 -22.30 0.35
C PRO A 16 -27.66 -20.75 0.31
N CYS A 17 -27.28 -20.07 1.40
CA CYS A 17 -26.91 -18.65 1.25
C CYS A 17 -25.57 -18.56 0.52
N VAL A 18 -25.62 -18.21 -0.76
CA VAL A 18 -24.45 -17.92 -1.60
C VAL A 18 -23.65 -16.79 -0.92
N ARG A 19 -22.63 -17.16 -0.14
CA ARG A 19 -21.69 -16.21 0.43
C ARG A 19 -20.85 -15.69 -0.72
N ALA A 20 -21.21 -14.48 -1.18
CA ALA A 20 -20.45 -13.68 -2.13
C ALA A 20 -18.96 -13.92 -1.93
N GLY A 21 -18.30 -14.37 -3.01
CA GLY A 21 -16.91 -14.79 -2.98
C GLY A 21 -16.07 -13.77 -2.23
N ARG A 22 -15.44 -14.21 -1.14
CA ARG A 22 -14.43 -13.42 -0.44
C ARG A 22 -13.40 -13.05 -1.52
N PRO A 23 -13.18 -11.76 -1.83
CA PRO A 23 -12.26 -11.39 -2.90
C PRO A 23 -10.93 -12.11 -2.64
N ALA A 24 -10.37 -12.71 -3.69
CA ALA A 24 -9.15 -13.51 -3.62
C ALA A 24 -8.13 -12.77 -2.74
N ALA A 25 -7.81 -13.36 -1.59
CA ALA A 25 -6.96 -12.73 -0.58
C ALA A 25 -5.64 -12.32 -1.26
N GLY A 26 -5.39 -11.02 -1.39
CA GLY A 26 -4.17 -10.46 -2.02
C GLY A 26 -4.38 -9.55 -3.24
N HIS A 27 -5.59 -9.42 -3.78
CA HIS A 27 -5.86 -8.55 -4.95
C HIS A 27 -6.65 -7.27 -4.64
N ASP A 28 -6.90 -6.96 -3.37
CA ASP A 28 -7.63 -5.76 -2.98
C ASP A 28 -6.67 -4.55 -2.99
N GLN A 29 -6.73 -3.78 -4.07
CA GLN A 29 -5.89 -2.60 -4.26
C GLN A 29 -6.07 -1.59 -3.12
N GLN A 30 -7.28 -1.44 -2.58
CA GLN A 30 -7.55 -0.51 -1.49
C GLN A 30 -6.80 -0.92 -0.22
N LYS A 31 -6.74 -2.22 0.08
CA LYS A 31 -5.94 -2.74 1.20
C LYS A 31 -4.46 -2.58 0.98
N ARG A 32 -3.98 -2.83 -0.24
CA ARG A 32 -2.58 -2.61 -0.60
C ARG A 32 -2.18 -1.15 -0.36
N ASP A 33 -3.01 -0.20 -0.81
CA ASP A 33 -2.77 1.23 -0.64
C ASP A 33 -2.85 1.68 0.83
N GLN A 34 -3.76 1.08 1.61
CA GLN A 34 -3.84 1.28 3.06
C GLN A 34 -2.54 0.87 3.76
N ILE A 35 -2.00 -0.31 3.42
CA ILE A 35 -0.73 -0.81 3.97
C ILE A 35 0.42 0.12 3.59
N LEU A 36 0.53 0.50 2.31
CA LEU A 36 1.59 1.40 1.83
C LEU A 36 1.51 2.79 2.49
N SER A 37 0.30 3.28 2.77
CA SER A 37 0.12 4.56 3.47
C SER A 37 0.56 4.49 4.93
N GLY A 38 0.27 3.39 5.62
CA GLY A 38 0.79 3.17 6.98
C GLY A 38 2.30 2.99 7.00
N ALA A 39 2.85 2.28 6.02
CA ALA A 39 4.29 2.12 5.84
C ALA A 39 4.99 3.46 5.64
N HIS A 40 4.46 4.31 4.77
CA HIS A 40 4.98 5.66 4.54
C HIS A 40 5.07 6.48 5.83
N ARG A 41 4.02 6.46 6.65
CA ARG A 41 4.00 7.20 7.94
C ARG A 41 5.07 6.68 8.91
N ILE A 42 5.17 5.35 9.06
CA ILE A 42 6.15 4.73 9.93
C ILE A 42 7.57 5.04 9.44
N PHE A 43 7.90 4.75 8.18
CA PHE A 43 9.23 5.01 7.63
C PHE A 43 9.62 6.49 7.69
N SER A 44 8.68 7.41 7.49
CA SER A 44 8.93 8.85 7.61
C SER A 44 9.16 9.33 9.04
N CYS A 45 8.57 8.66 10.03
CA CYS A 45 8.62 9.08 11.44
C CYS A 45 9.86 8.55 12.17
N MET A 46 10.17 7.27 12.00
CA MET A 46 11.24 6.58 12.74
C MET A 46 12.42 6.14 11.87
N GLY A 47 12.34 6.33 10.55
CA GLY A 47 13.34 5.85 9.59
C GLY A 47 13.14 4.37 9.21
N TYR A 48 13.85 3.94 8.16
CA TYR A 48 13.74 2.57 7.65
C TYR A 48 14.20 1.55 8.69
N ASP A 49 15.39 1.71 9.27
CA ASP A 49 16.02 0.70 10.13
C ASP A 49 15.24 0.44 11.42
N ALA A 50 14.74 1.49 12.06
CA ALA A 50 13.98 1.35 13.30
C ALA A 50 12.57 0.77 13.09
N ALA A 51 11.99 0.94 11.89
CA ALA A 51 10.65 0.47 11.59
C ALA A 51 10.55 -1.06 11.51
N SER A 52 9.49 -1.63 12.09
CA SER A 52 9.17 -3.06 11.98
C SER A 52 7.85 -3.31 11.24
N MET A 53 7.71 -4.52 10.68
CA MET A 53 6.45 -4.97 10.09
C MET A 53 5.28 -4.90 11.08
N ASN A 54 5.54 -5.11 12.38
CA ASN A 54 4.50 -4.99 13.40
C ASN A 54 4.02 -3.55 13.59
N ASP A 55 4.94 -2.57 13.54
CA ASP A 55 4.58 -1.16 13.65
C ASP A 55 3.72 -0.73 12.48
N ILE A 56 4.06 -1.20 11.28
CA ILE A 56 3.30 -0.94 10.07
C ILE A 56 1.92 -1.59 10.13
N THR A 57 1.80 -2.83 10.62
CA THR A 57 0.48 -3.48 10.77
C THR A 57 -0.43 -2.69 11.70
N ARG A 58 0.13 -2.16 12.79
CA ARG A 58 -0.59 -1.37 13.80
C ARG A 58 -1.03 -0.03 13.22
N GLU A 59 -0.13 0.66 12.51
CA GLU A 59 -0.43 1.93 11.86
C GLU A 59 -1.44 1.79 10.71
N ALA A 60 -1.31 0.75 9.89
CA ALA A 60 -2.22 0.48 8.79
C ALA A 60 -3.57 -0.07 9.25
N GLY A 61 -3.72 -0.51 10.52
CA GLY A 61 -4.95 -1.11 11.03
C GLY A 61 -5.28 -2.46 10.39
N VAL A 62 -4.26 -3.23 10.00
CA VAL A 62 -4.41 -4.55 9.37
C VAL A 62 -3.85 -5.66 10.25
N SER A 63 -4.32 -6.89 10.05
CA SER A 63 -3.75 -8.05 10.75
C SER A 63 -2.37 -8.41 10.19
N LYS A 64 -1.52 -9.06 11.00
CA LYS A 64 -0.22 -9.59 10.53
C LYS A 64 -0.40 -10.56 9.36
N GLY A 65 -1.40 -11.44 9.41
CA GLY A 65 -1.69 -12.34 8.29
C GLY A 65 -2.03 -11.58 7.01
N THR A 66 -2.73 -10.44 7.11
CA THR A 66 -3.06 -9.60 5.96
C THR A 66 -1.82 -8.94 5.36
N ILE A 67 -0.92 -8.36 6.17
CA ILE A 67 0.26 -7.69 5.61
C ILE A 67 1.15 -8.68 4.83
N TYR A 68 1.34 -9.89 5.37
CA TYR A 68 2.19 -10.92 4.75
C TYR A 68 1.58 -11.57 3.50
N VAL A 69 0.28 -11.38 3.24
CA VAL A 69 -0.34 -11.76 1.97
C VAL A 69 0.03 -10.77 0.85
N TYR A 70 0.27 -9.49 1.18
CA TYR A 70 0.64 -8.47 0.19
C TYR A 70 2.14 -8.26 0.07
N PHE A 71 2.87 -8.35 1.18
CA PHE A 71 4.30 -8.03 1.24
C PHE A 71 5.02 -9.06 2.09
N SER A 72 5.99 -9.72 1.48
CA SER A 72 6.74 -10.83 2.08
C SER A 72 7.78 -10.37 3.09
N SER A 73 8.31 -9.16 2.92
CA SER A 73 9.35 -8.58 3.77
C SER A 73 9.21 -7.06 3.95
N LYS A 74 10.04 -6.48 4.82
CA LYS A 74 10.12 -5.02 5.00
C LYS A 74 10.69 -4.36 3.74
N GLU A 75 11.64 -5.02 3.09
CA GLU A 75 12.30 -4.59 1.86
C GLU A 75 11.29 -4.53 0.70
N ASP A 76 10.49 -5.59 0.52
CA ASP A 76 9.45 -5.69 -0.51
C ASP A 76 8.39 -4.59 -0.36
N LEU A 77 7.95 -4.35 0.89
CA LEU A 77 7.05 -3.25 1.20
C LEU A 77 7.67 -1.88 0.93
N PHE A 78 8.95 -1.70 1.25
CA PHE A 78 9.65 -0.45 1.03
C PHE A 78 9.88 -0.19 -0.46
N GLU A 79 10.29 -1.18 -1.23
CA GLU A 79 10.42 -1.10 -2.68
C GLU A 79 9.07 -0.73 -3.33
N ALA A 80 8.00 -1.40 -2.93
CA ALA A 80 6.66 -1.09 -3.41
C ALA A 80 6.21 0.34 -3.04
N LEU A 81 6.60 0.84 -1.87
CA LEU A 81 6.34 2.22 -1.47
C LEU A 81 7.13 3.19 -2.36
N ILE A 82 8.42 2.96 -2.54
CA ILE A 82 9.27 3.81 -3.39
C ILE A 82 8.74 3.83 -4.82
N GLU A 83 8.32 2.69 -5.39
CA GLU A 83 7.76 2.66 -6.73
C GLU A 83 6.43 3.42 -6.84
N ARG A 84 5.59 3.38 -5.80
CA ARG A 84 4.36 4.18 -5.74
C ARG A 84 4.67 5.68 -5.74
N GLU A 85 5.58 6.12 -4.88
CA GLU A 85 5.97 7.52 -4.79
C GLU A 85 6.64 7.98 -6.11
N ARG A 86 7.53 7.13 -6.67
CA ARG A 86 8.18 7.37 -7.96
C ARG A 86 7.14 7.55 -9.06
N SER A 87 6.16 6.65 -9.16
CA SER A 87 5.10 6.72 -10.16
C SER A 87 4.27 8.01 -10.03
N ALA A 88 3.93 8.42 -8.80
CA ALA A 88 3.22 9.67 -8.56
C ALA A 88 4.04 10.91 -8.97
N LEU A 89 5.36 10.89 -8.72
CA LEU A 89 6.27 11.96 -9.15
C LEU A 89 6.39 12.04 -10.68
N PHE A 90 6.56 10.90 -11.37
CA PHE A 90 6.70 10.89 -12.82
C PHE A 90 5.41 11.19 -13.58
N ALA A 91 4.25 10.80 -13.04
CA ALA A 91 2.96 11.14 -13.66
C ALA A 91 2.76 12.67 -13.83
N GLY A 92 3.26 13.46 -12.87
CA GLY A 92 3.25 14.92 -12.97
C GLY A 92 4.20 15.49 -14.03
N ILE A 93 5.32 14.80 -14.29
CA ILE A 93 6.30 15.16 -15.32
C ILE A 93 5.76 14.82 -16.72
N GLU A 94 5.18 13.62 -16.89
CA GLU A 94 4.59 13.18 -18.16
C GLU A 94 3.43 14.09 -18.58
N SER A 95 2.56 14.45 -17.63
CA SER A 95 1.47 15.40 -17.87
C SER A 95 1.95 16.79 -18.31
N ALA A 96 3.16 17.21 -17.89
CA ALA A 96 3.74 18.50 -18.28
C ALA A 96 4.28 18.50 -19.73
N LEU A 97 4.58 17.32 -20.29
CA LEU A 97 5.07 17.16 -21.66
C LEU A 97 3.94 17.06 -22.70
N ASP A 98 2.74 16.66 -22.26
CA ASP A 98 1.56 16.49 -23.09
C ASP A 98 0.75 17.79 -23.28
N VAL A 99 1.25 18.92 -22.76
CA VAL A 99 0.61 20.23 -22.94
C VAL A 99 0.75 20.69 -24.41
N PRO A 100 -0.35 21.08 -25.09
CA PRO A 100 -0.27 21.68 -26.42
C PRO A 100 0.47 23.02 -26.36
N GLY A 101 1.48 23.22 -27.20
CA GLY A 101 2.27 24.45 -27.19
C GLY A 101 3.58 24.34 -27.97
N GLN A 102 4.34 25.44 -28.03
CA GLN A 102 5.68 25.42 -28.62
C GLN A 102 6.64 24.65 -27.73
N THR A 103 7.77 24.17 -28.29
CA THR A 103 8.80 23.45 -27.53
C THR A 103 9.27 24.22 -26.29
N ALA A 104 9.31 25.56 -26.37
CA ALA A 104 9.66 26.42 -25.25
C ALA A 104 8.67 26.32 -24.07
N ASP A 105 7.37 26.23 -24.36
CA ASP A 105 6.32 26.10 -23.33
C ASP A 105 6.39 24.74 -22.63
N LYS A 106 6.66 23.68 -23.40
CA LYS A 106 6.88 22.32 -22.87
C LYS A 106 8.12 22.24 -21.99
N LEU A 107 9.23 22.84 -22.41
CA LEU A 107 10.46 22.90 -21.63
C LEU A 107 10.25 23.69 -20.32
N ARG A 108 9.45 24.76 -20.38
CA ARG A 108 9.11 25.54 -19.19
C ARG A 108 8.22 24.75 -18.22
N ALA A 109 7.18 24.10 -18.71
CA ALA A 109 6.30 23.24 -17.91
C ALA A 109 7.07 22.07 -17.28
N LEU A 110 7.98 21.45 -18.04
CA LEU A 110 8.89 20.42 -17.53
C LEU A 110 9.80 20.95 -16.43
N ALA A 111 10.43 22.10 -16.64
CA ALA A 111 11.30 22.72 -15.64
C ALA A 111 10.52 23.05 -14.36
N GLU A 112 9.32 23.60 -14.47
CA GLU A 112 8.45 23.87 -13.33
C GLU A 112 8.03 22.60 -12.60
N ALA A 113 7.72 21.51 -13.32
CA ALA A 113 7.39 20.21 -12.73
C ALA A 113 8.60 19.61 -11.98
N ILE A 114 9.79 19.64 -12.59
CA ILE A 114 11.03 19.15 -11.96
C ILE A 114 11.38 19.98 -10.72
N ILE A 115 11.31 21.31 -10.80
CA ILE A 115 11.57 22.19 -9.65
C ILE A 115 10.57 21.92 -8.53
N ARG A 116 9.27 21.75 -8.84
CA ARG A 116 8.25 21.42 -7.84
C ARG A 116 8.51 20.09 -7.14
N VAL A 117 8.98 19.09 -7.88
CA VAL A 117 9.36 17.79 -7.33
C VAL A 117 10.59 17.92 -6.44
N LEU A 118 11.67 18.53 -6.93
CA LEU A 118 12.94 18.67 -6.22
C LEU A 118 12.86 19.58 -4.99
N CYS A 119 12.03 20.62 -5.05
CA CYS A 119 11.79 21.54 -3.93
C CYS A 119 10.64 21.10 -3.02
N SER A 120 10.05 19.92 -3.23
CA SER A 120 9.03 19.40 -2.32
C SER A 120 9.67 18.95 -1.00
N ASP A 121 8.98 19.23 0.11
CA ASP A 121 9.40 18.75 1.42
C ASP A 121 9.55 17.22 1.48
N THR A 122 8.85 16.49 0.60
CA THR A 122 8.96 15.02 0.48
C THR A 122 10.33 14.59 -0.02
N VAL A 123 10.88 15.24 -1.05
CA VAL A 123 12.23 14.93 -1.57
C VAL A 123 13.31 15.41 -0.59
N ILE A 124 13.11 16.57 0.06
CA ILE A 124 14.04 17.10 1.07
C ILE A 124 14.10 16.18 2.30
N ARG A 125 12.97 15.59 2.71
CA ARG A 125 12.93 14.62 3.81
C ARG A 125 13.49 13.24 3.40
N ALA A 126 13.24 12.79 2.17
CA ALA A 126 13.78 11.53 1.65
C ALA A 126 15.32 11.53 1.64
N HIS A 127 15.95 12.67 1.34
CA HIS A 127 17.41 12.82 1.39
C HIS A 127 18.01 12.78 2.80
N ARG A 128 17.17 12.92 3.84
CA ARG A 128 17.58 12.90 5.25
C ARG A 128 17.53 11.52 5.90
N ILE A 129 17.11 10.49 5.15
CA ILE A 129 17.01 9.11 5.59
C ILE A 129 18.33 8.33 5.35
N VAL A 130 19.26 8.89 4.57
CA VAL A 130 20.60 8.32 4.32
C VAL A 130 21.65 8.98 5.21
#